data_AF-M5SHA2-F1
#
_entry.id   AF-M5SHA2-F1
#
_cell.length_a   1.000
_cell.length_b   1.000
_cell.length_c   1.000
_cell.angle_alpha   90.00
_cell.angle_beta   90.00
_cell.angle_gamma   90.00
#
_symmetry.space_group_name_H-M   'P 1'
#
loop_
_entity.id
_entity.type
_entity.pdbx_description
1 polymer ?
#
loop_
_entity_poly.entity_id
_entity_poly.type
_entity_poly.pdbx_seq_one_letter_code
_entity_poly.pdbx_strand_id
1 'polypeptide(L)'
;MSEYQWIEFLAIESPLDSDAIEFMQAQSSRAEVDRWRFTNEYNFGSFRGDWREMLRRGYDLHVHYSNFGNRSLCMRFPDGFEFSEQVDDYTDGEQIWWEGDETGTGGLLVIEPEGDAGTFEPIWEAESLASDFVALWHMILRGDMRPLYLAYLGLCCWDIVDRNGENGESEAYSGDEEPPVPPGLKQSHPSLDRLGNTLKSTVFCWRLRRKDQRKCKTHRLARSTSTNGLSLAASRSWVKR
;
A
#
# COMPACT_ATOMS: atom_id res chain seq x y z
N MET A 1 7.76 27.12 4.44
CA MET A 1 8.70 26.07 4.89
C MET A 1 9.64 25.76 3.72
N SER A 2 10.88 25.38 3.98
CA SER A 2 11.77 24.87 2.93
C SER A 2 11.21 23.54 2.40
N GLU A 3 11.32 23.31 1.09
CA GLU A 3 11.03 22.01 0.49
C GLU A 3 12.06 20.99 1.01
N TYR A 4 11.59 19.82 1.44
CA TYR A 4 12.46 18.71 1.81
C TYR A 4 11.86 17.40 1.30
N GLN A 5 12.68 16.58 0.63
CA GLN A 5 12.35 15.23 0.22
C GLN A 5 13.46 14.25 0.56
N TRP A 6 13.06 13.05 0.98
CA TRP A 6 13.94 11.90 1.15
C TRP A 6 13.44 10.76 0.25
N ILE A 7 14.33 10.27 -0.60
CA ILE A 7 14.09 9.15 -1.51
C ILE A 7 15.09 8.06 -1.18
N GLU A 8 14.59 6.85 -0.94
CA GLU A 8 15.42 5.71 -0.62
C GLU A 8 14.92 4.44 -1.29
N PHE A 9 15.86 3.61 -1.74
CA PHE A 9 15.60 2.24 -2.19
C PHE A 9 16.54 1.29 -1.46
N LEU A 10 16.05 0.10 -1.14
CA LEU A 10 16.82 -0.97 -0.51
C LEU A 10 16.64 -2.28 -1.27
N ALA A 11 17.75 -3.01 -1.42
CA ALA A 11 17.70 -4.43 -1.74
C ALA A 11 17.71 -5.21 -0.41
N ILE A 12 16.93 -6.29 -0.35
CA ILE A 12 16.72 -7.09 0.86
C ILE A 12 17.32 -8.48 0.66
N GLU A 13 16.97 -9.15 -0.44
CA GLU A 13 17.34 -10.56 -0.66
C GLU A 13 18.71 -10.70 -1.35
N SER A 14 19.01 -9.82 -2.31
CA SER A 14 20.24 -9.92 -3.11
C SER A 14 20.84 -8.57 -3.48
N PRO A 15 22.17 -8.43 -3.51
CA PRO A 15 22.80 -7.19 -3.97
C PRO A 15 22.57 -6.99 -5.46
N LEU A 16 22.51 -5.73 -5.90
CA LEU A 16 22.51 -5.38 -7.31
C LEU A 16 23.79 -5.87 -8.00
N ASP A 17 23.62 -6.29 -9.26
CA ASP A 17 24.72 -6.54 -10.18
C ASP A 17 25.27 -5.24 -10.79
N SER A 18 26.33 -5.35 -11.59
CA SER A 18 26.99 -4.18 -12.17
C SER A 18 26.08 -3.40 -13.13
N ASP A 19 25.27 -4.11 -13.92
CA ASP A 19 24.40 -3.51 -14.93
C ASP A 19 23.24 -2.74 -14.26
N ALA A 20 22.68 -3.31 -13.20
CA ALA A 20 21.70 -2.64 -12.36
C ALA A 20 22.31 -1.39 -11.70
N ILE A 21 23.53 -1.45 -11.17
CA ILE A 21 24.19 -0.29 -10.57
C ILE A 21 24.40 0.84 -11.57
N GLU A 22 24.86 0.55 -12.79
CA GLU A 22 25.00 1.56 -13.85
C GLU A 22 23.65 2.21 -14.18
N PHE A 23 22.57 1.42 -14.23
CA PHE A 23 21.22 1.96 -14.42
C PHE A 23 20.80 2.89 -13.27
N MET A 24 21.03 2.50 -12.01
CA MET A 24 20.67 3.31 -10.84
C MET A 24 21.41 4.65 -10.82
N GLN A 25 22.71 4.64 -11.16
CA GLN A 25 23.52 5.86 -11.23
C GLN A 25 23.02 6.87 -12.28
N ALA A 26 22.34 6.39 -13.33
CA ALA A 26 21.74 7.25 -14.34
C ALA A 26 20.43 7.93 -13.87
N GLN A 27 19.80 7.48 -12.78
CA GLN A 27 18.50 7.99 -12.31
C GLN A 27 18.61 9.36 -11.63
N SER A 28 19.74 9.65 -10.99
CA SER A 28 19.98 10.94 -10.36
C SER A 28 21.46 11.20 -10.17
N SER A 29 21.92 12.36 -10.61
CA SER A 29 23.30 12.81 -10.39
C SER A 29 23.61 13.18 -8.93
N ARG A 30 22.60 13.26 -8.06
CA ARG A 30 22.73 13.63 -6.64
C ARG A 30 22.65 12.42 -5.70
N ALA A 31 22.30 11.26 -6.23
CA ALA A 31 22.08 10.08 -5.42
C ALA A 31 23.40 9.44 -4.99
N GLU A 32 23.41 8.88 -3.78
CA GLU A 32 24.41 7.92 -3.36
C GLU A 32 23.88 6.52 -3.70
N VAL A 33 24.70 5.75 -4.43
CA VAL A 33 24.29 4.45 -4.97
C VAL A 33 25.30 3.39 -4.54
N ASP A 34 24.79 2.36 -3.87
CA ASP A 34 25.47 1.12 -3.51
C ASP A 34 24.61 -0.09 -3.94
N ARG A 35 25.23 -1.27 -3.96
CA ARG A 35 24.63 -2.57 -4.26
C ARG A 35 23.41 -2.90 -3.42
N TRP A 36 23.26 -2.31 -2.26
CA TRP A 36 22.15 -2.57 -1.34
C TRP A 36 21.22 -1.37 -1.15
N ARG A 37 21.66 -0.17 -1.55
CA ARG A 37 20.99 1.07 -1.15
C ARG A 37 21.16 2.15 -2.20
N PHE A 38 20.08 2.86 -2.48
CA PHE A 38 20.08 4.13 -3.20
C PHE A 38 19.47 5.17 -2.28
N THR A 39 20.14 6.30 -2.08
CA THR A 39 19.60 7.43 -1.31
C THR A 39 19.72 8.72 -2.08
N ASN A 40 18.74 9.59 -1.93
CA ASN A 40 18.74 10.89 -2.57
C ASN A 40 17.94 11.89 -1.73
N GLU A 41 18.60 12.97 -1.31
CA GLU A 41 18.03 14.03 -0.50
C GLU A 41 17.86 15.30 -1.35
N TYR A 42 16.66 15.89 -1.32
CA TYR A 42 16.37 17.15 -1.99
C TYR A 42 15.93 18.21 -0.99
N ASN A 43 16.50 19.40 -1.14
CA ASN A 43 16.08 20.63 -0.45
C ASN A 43 15.37 21.61 -1.42
N PHE A 44 15.21 21.21 -2.68
CA PHE A 44 14.47 21.88 -3.75
C PHE A 44 14.27 20.93 -4.93
N GLY A 45 13.15 21.06 -5.63
CA GLY A 45 12.84 20.25 -6.82
C GLY A 45 12.21 18.90 -6.50
N SER A 46 12.22 17.99 -7.48
CA SER A 46 11.58 16.67 -7.35
C SER A 46 12.43 15.56 -7.95
N PHE A 47 12.30 14.36 -7.38
CA PHE A 47 12.84 13.14 -7.97
C PHE A 47 12.20 12.86 -9.34
N ARG A 48 13.03 12.53 -10.33
CA ARG A 48 12.63 12.27 -11.72
C ARG A 48 12.98 10.85 -12.20
N GLY A 49 13.60 10.04 -11.34
CA GLY A 49 13.95 8.67 -11.69
C GLY A 49 12.71 7.79 -11.82
N ASP A 50 12.86 6.71 -12.58
CA ASP A 50 11.80 5.73 -12.77
C ASP A 50 11.83 4.72 -11.61
N TRP A 51 11.11 5.05 -10.53
CA TRP A 51 11.09 4.22 -9.32
C TRP A 51 10.56 2.80 -9.59
N ARG A 52 9.67 2.61 -10.56
CA ARG A 52 9.13 1.29 -10.93
C ARG A 52 10.22 0.44 -11.54
N GLU A 53 10.94 0.99 -12.51
CA GLU A 53 12.03 0.28 -13.17
C GLU A 53 13.20 0.02 -12.21
N MET A 54 13.48 0.95 -11.28
CA MET A 54 14.48 0.73 -10.24
C MET A 54 14.15 -0.46 -9.34
N LEU A 55 12.88 -0.64 -8.97
CA LEU A 55 12.43 -1.82 -8.23
C LEU A 55 12.48 -3.09 -9.09
N ARG A 56 12.00 -3.02 -10.33
CA ARG A 56 11.99 -4.18 -11.26
C ARG A 56 13.40 -4.67 -11.60
N ARG A 57 14.42 -3.80 -11.57
CA ARG A 57 15.83 -4.14 -11.88
C ARG A 57 16.67 -4.60 -10.69
N GLY A 58 16.21 -4.47 -9.46
CA GLY A 58 16.95 -5.08 -8.34
C GLY A 58 16.65 -4.59 -6.94
N TYR A 59 15.98 -3.46 -6.75
CA TYR A 59 15.58 -3.05 -5.39
C TYR A 59 14.27 -3.70 -4.97
N ASP A 60 14.16 -4.05 -3.68
CA ASP A 60 13.02 -4.75 -3.10
C ASP A 60 12.04 -3.80 -2.39
N LEU A 61 12.53 -2.63 -1.98
CA LEU A 61 11.80 -1.66 -1.17
C LEU A 61 12.13 -0.24 -1.61
N HIS A 62 11.11 0.61 -1.67
CA HIS A 62 11.26 2.03 -1.95
C HIS A 62 10.43 2.85 -0.95
N VAL A 63 11.02 3.94 -0.44
CA VAL A 63 10.31 4.97 0.31
C VAL A 63 10.54 6.33 -0.35
N HIS A 64 9.46 7.10 -0.48
CA HIS A 64 9.50 8.51 -0.86
C HIS A 64 8.74 9.35 0.16
N TYR A 65 9.47 10.20 0.86
CA TYR A 65 8.94 11.16 1.81
C TYR A 65 9.15 12.58 1.30
N SER A 66 8.12 13.43 1.39
CA SER A 66 8.28 14.89 1.30
C SER A 66 7.53 15.61 2.41
N ASN A 67 8.06 16.71 2.91
CA ASN A 67 7.35 17.51 3.92
C ASN A 67 6.12 18.27 3.37
N PHE A 68 5.80 18.07 2.09
CA PHE A 68 4.69 18.70 1.38
C PHE A 68 3.70 17.69 0.75
N GLY A 69 3.71 16.42 1.18
CA GLY A 69 2.59 15.51 0.95
C GLY A 69 2.95 14.09 0.51
N ASN A 70 4.11 13.87 -0.11
CA ASN A 70 4.49 12.55 -0.62
C ASN A 70 4.82 11.58 0.55
N ARG A 71 4.19 10.40 0.52
CA ARG A 71 4.37 9.31 1.50
C ARG A 71 4.30 7.95 0.80
N SER A 72 5.12 7.72 -0.21
CA SER A 72 5.07 6.47 -0.98
C SER A 72 5.91 5.38 -0.28
N LEU A 73 5.34 4.19 -0.13
CA LEU A 73 6.01 2.95 0.27
C LEU A 73 5.71 1.90 -0.79
N CYS A 74 6.73 1.46 -1.52
CA CYS A 74 6.59 0.45 -2.56
C CYS A 74 7.45 -0.78 -2.22
N MET A 75 6.91 -1.97 -2.45
CA MET A 75 7.54 -3.24 -2.14
C MET A 75 7.50 -4.13 -3.38
N ARG A 76 8.65 -4.69 -3.77
CA ARG A 76 8.80 -5.57 -4.91
C ARG A 76 8.84 -7.02 -4.46
N PHE A 77 8.14 -7.89 -5.16
CA PHE A 77 8.13 -9.34 -4.95
C PHE A 77 8.38 -10.05 -6.30
N PRO A 78 9.62 -10.42 -6.64
CA PRO A 78 9.97 -10.91 -7.97
C PRO A 78 9.32 -12.23 -8.36
N ASP A 79 9.18 -13.13 -7.41
CA ASP A 79 8.54 -14.43 -7.62
C ASP A 79 7.06 -14.43 -7.20
N GLY A 80 6.54 -13.26 -6.81
CA GLY A 80 5.25 -13.16 -6.12
C GLY A 80 5.31 -13.78 -4.72
N PHE A 81 4.16 -14.17 -4.21
CA PHE A 81 4.05 -14.90 -2.94
C PHE A 81 2.72 -15.65 -2.87
N GLU A 82 2.67 -16.71 -2.06
CA GLU A 82 1.51 -17.62 -1.95
C GLU A 82 0.21 -16.91 -1.58
N PHE A 83 0.31 -15.80 -0.85
CA PHE A 83 -0.83 -15.04 -0.32
C PHE A 83 -1.19 -13.81 -1.16
N SER A 84 -0.72 -13.72 -2.41
CA SER A 84 -0.96 -12.55 -3.26
C SER A 84 -2.44 -12.30 -3.51
N GLU A 85 -3.26 -13.34 -3.62
CA GLU A 85 -4.73 -13.20 -3.77
C GLU A 85 -5.39 -12.54 -2.55
N GLN A 86 -4.79 -12.62 -1.35
CA GLN A 86 -5.33 -11.95 -0.17
C GLN A 86 -5.04 -10.45 -0.17
N VAL A 87 -4.09 -9.98 -0.98
CA VAL A 87 -3.75 -8.55 -1.08
C VAL A 87 -4.92 -7.76 -1.61
N ASP A 88 -5.64 -8.32 -2.59
CA ASP A 88 -6.79 -7.69 -3.23
C ASP A 88 -7.89 -7.31 -2.24
N ASP A 89 -8.04 -8.07 -1.15
CA ASP A 89 -9.00 -7.75 -0.09
C ASP A 89 -8.65 -6.42 0.61
N TYR A 90 -7.39 -5.98 0.60
CA TYR A 90 -6.90 -4.78 1.30
C TYR A 90 -6.53 -3.62 0.36
N THR A 91 -6.63 -3.80 -0.96
CA THR A 91 -6.34 -2.76 -1.95
C THR A 91 -7.61 -2.01 -2.33
N ASP A 92 -7.49 -0.70 -2.54
CA ASP A 92 -8.55 0.15 -3.08
C ASP A 92 -8.31 0.50 -4.57
N GLY A 93 -7.14 0.15 -5.13
CA GLY A 93 -6.78 0.44 -6.51
C GLY A 93 -6.37 1.90 -6.76
N GLU A 94 -6.38 2.74 -5.71
CA GLU A 94 -6.08 4.17 -5.80
C GLU A 94 -4.88 4.53 -4.92
N GLN A 95 -4.93 4.25 -3.63
CA GLN A 95 -3.87 4.56 -2.67
C GLN A 95 -3.10 3.31 -2.24
N ILE A 96 -3.74 2.14 -2.28
CA ILE A 96 -3.10 0.84 -2.04
C ILE A 96 -3.47 -0.06 -3.22
N TRP A 97 -2.47 -0.49 -3.98
CA TRP A 97 -2.72 -1.37 -5.12
C TRP A 97 -1.57 -2.34 -5.37
N TRP A 98 -1.90 -3.42 -6.06
CA TRP A 98 -0.95 -4.38 -6.60
C TRP A 98 -0.75 -4.13 -8.10
N GLU A 99 0.51 -4.05 -8.54
CA GLU A 99 0.91 -3.93 -9.94
C GLU A 99 1.68 -5.19 -10.35
N GLY A 100 1.00 -6.13 -11.01
CA GLY A 100 1.62 -7.35 -11.52
C GLY A 100 2.69 -7.07 -12.59
N ASP A 101 3.64 -7.98 -12.72
CA ASP A 101 4.60 -7.96 -13.83
C ASP A 101 3.92 -8.34 -15.15
N GLU A 102 4.48 -7.91 -16.28
CA GLU A 102 4.00 -8.31 -17.61
C GLU A 102 4.07 -9.84 -17.82
N THR A 103 5.00 -10.49 -17.12
CA THR A 103 5.22 -11.93 -17.19
C THR A 103 5.55 -12.49 -15.81
N GLY A 104 5.09 -13.71 -15.52
CA GLY A 104 5.36 -14.40 -14.25
C GLY A 104 4.32 -14.09 -13.17
N THR A 105 4.66 -14.41 -11.93
CA THR A 105 3.81 -14.21 -10.74
C THR A 105 4.24 -13.02 -9.88
N GLY A 106 5.32 -12.34 -10.26
CA GLY A 106 5.84 -11.20 -9.55
C GLY A 106 4.99 -9.94 -9.68
N GLY A 107 5.23 -8.98 -8.80
CA GLY A 107 4.67 -7.64 -8.90
C GLY A 107 5.25 -6.65 -7.91
N LEU A 108 4.61 -5.49 -7.86
CA LEU A 108 4.86 -4.40 -6.92
C LEU A 108 3.60 -4.20 -6.08
N LEU A 109 3.76 -4.16 -4.77
CA LEU A 109 2.75 -3.64 -3.85
C LEU A 109 3.07 -2.18 -3.57
N VAL A 110 2.11 -1.30 -3.80
CA VAL A 110 2.29 0.15 -3.64
C VAL A 110 1.31 0.66 -2.60
N ILE A 111 1.82 1.46 -1.66
CA ILE A 111 1.06 2.28 -0.72
C ILE A 111 1.49 3.71 -0.98
N GLU A 112 0.65 4.47 -1.68
CA GLU A 112 0.89 5.85 -2.05
C GLU A 112 -0.38 6.66 -1.75
N PRO A 113 -0.54 7.12 -0.51
CA PRO A 113 -1.67 7.95 -0.15
C PRO A 113 -1.58 9.32 -0.81
N GLU A 114 -2.73 9.79 -1.27
CA GLU A 114 -2.87 11.16 -1.74
C GLU A 114 -2.80 12.11 -0.55
N GLY A 115 -2.13 13.26 -0.70
CA GLY A 115 -2.08 14.25 0.36
C GLY A 115 -1.26 15.47 -0.03
N ASP A 116 -1.69 16.63 0.44
CA ASP A 116 -1.04 17.91 0.23
C ASP A 116 -0.15 18.29 1.43
N ALA A 117 0.48 19.45 1.35
CA ALA A 117 1.27 20.00 2.44
C ALA A 117 0.40 20.20 3.71
N GLY A 118 0.82 19.59 4.81
CA GLY A 118 0.13 19.65 6.10
C GLY A 118 -0.90 18.55 6.34
N THR A 119 -1.16 17.69 5.35
CA THR A 119 -2.08 16.56 5.51
C THR A 119 -1.52 15.51 6.49
N PHE A 120 -0.22 15.22 6.38
CA PHE A 120 0.49 14.30 7.28
C PHE A 120 1.31 15.05 8.31
N GLU A 121 1.48 14.42 9.48
CA GLU A 121 2.48 14.88 10.45
C GLU A 121 3.90 14.82 9.83
N PRO A 122 4.79 15.78 10.15
CA PRO A 122 6.17 15.72 9.73
C PRO A 122 6.90 14.53 10.35
N ILE A 123 7.77 13.90 9.57
CA ILE A 123 8.67 12.82 10.03
C ILE A 123 10.07 13.40 10.15
N TRP A 124 10.65 13.28 11.34
CA TRP A 124 11.97 13.84 11.67
C TRP A 124 13.14 12.90 11.34
N GLU A 125 12.85 11.61 11.14
CA GLU A 125 13.84 10.56 10.89
C GLU A 125 13.49 9.86 9.57
N ALA A 126 13.36 10.63 8.48
CA ALA A 126 12.96 10.08 7.18
C ALA A 126 13.97 9.03 6.66
N GLU A 127 15.24 9.21 7.03
CA GLU A 127 16.39 8.39 6.64
C GLU A 127 16.38 6.97 7.24
N SER A 128 15.53 6.71 8.24
CA SER A 128 15.33 5.37 8.82
C SER A 128 14.13 4.64 8.22
N LEU A 129 13.27 5.30 7.43
CA LEU A 129 11.99 4.73 7.04
C LEU A 129 12.13 3.43 6.27
N ALA A 130 13.05 3.37 5.29
CA ALA A 130 13.21 2.17 4.49
C ALA A 130 13.70 0.99 5.35
N SER A 131 14.70 1.20 6.22
CA SER A 131 15.20 0.14 7.11
C SER A 131 14.15 -0.31 8.13
N ASP A 132 13.34 0.63 8.65
CA ASP A 132 12.21 0.32 9.53
C ASP A 132 11.13 -0.52 8.83
N PHE A 133 10.98 -0.39 7.51
CA PHE A 133 9.96 -1.09 6.72
C PHE A 133 10.39 -2.43 6.13
N VAL A 134 11.67 -2.82 6.21
CA VAL A 134 12.15 -4.15 5.79
C VAL A 134 11.35 -5.28 6.44
N ALA A 135 11.00 -5.15 7.73
CA ALA A 135 10.20 -6.17 8.40
C ALA A 135 8.76 -6.27 7.86
N LEU A 136 8.19 -5.18 7.33
CA LEU A 136 6.86 -5.21 6.70
C LEU A 136 6.90 -6.03 5.41
N TRP A 137 7.96 -5.88 4.62
CA TRP A 137 8.18 -6.67 3.42
C TRP A 137 8.19 -8.17 3.76
N HIS A 138 8.95 -8.58 4.77
CA HIS A 138 8.97 -9.98 5.22
C HIS A 138 7.64 -10.46 5.84
N MET A 139 6.87 -9.57 6.47
CA MET A 139 5.54 -9.89 6.98
C MET A 139 4.60 -10.27 5.83
N ILE A 140 4.52 -9.41 4.81
CA ILE A 140 3.65 -9.61 3.65
C ILE A 140 4.05 -10.86 2.88
N LEU A 141 5.36 -11.07 2.65
CA LEU A 141 5.89 -12.27 2.02
C LEU A 141 5.42 -13.57 2.72
N ARG A 142 5.25 -13.53 4.05
CA ARG A 142 4.82 -14.66 4.88
C ARG A 142 3.30 -14.72 5.11
N GLY A 143 2.52 -13.87 4.45
CA GLY A 143 1.05 -13.83 4.56
C GLY A 143 0.52 -13.07 5.77
N ASP A 144 1.35 -12.27 6.43
CA ASP A 144 0.91 -11.39 7.50
C ASP A 144 0.38 -10.07 6.92
N MET A 145 -0.94 -9.95 6.85
CA MET A 145 -1.65 -8.80 6.27
C MET A 145 -1.87 -7.63 7.25
N ARG A 146 -1.26 -7.67 8.45
CA ARG A 146 -1.31 -6.53 9.38
C ARG A 146 -0.78 -5.22 8.78
N PRO A 147 0.30 -5.19 7.98
CA PRO A 147 0.76 -3.95 7.33
C PRO A 147 -0.33 -3.35 6.42
N LEU A 148 -0.94 -4.16 5.56
CA LEU A 148 -1.99 -3.73 4.63
C LEU A 148 -3.25 -3.27 5.36
N TYR A 149 -3.69 -4.02 6.37
CA TYR A 149 -4.83 -3.61 7.19
C TYR A 149 -4.58 -2.28 7.91
N LEU A 150 -3.36 -2.05 8.42
CA LEU A 150 -3.01 -0.77 9.04
C LEU A 150 -2.93 0.37 8.02
N ALA A 151 -2.43 0.09 6.81
CA ALA A 151 -2.47 1.05 5.72
C ALA A 151 -3.91 1.44 5.40
N TYR A 152 -4.78 0.47 5.10
CA TYR A 152 -6.22 0.68 4.90
C TYR A 152 -6.85 1.54 6.01
N LEU A 153 -6.60 1.21 7.29
CA LEU A 153 -7.12 2.00 8.40
C LEU A 153 -6.60 3.43 8.43
N GLY A 154 -5.32 3.65 8.08
CA GLY A 154 -4.73 4.98 8.01
C GLY A 154 -5.39 5.85 6.95
N LEU A 155 -5.77 5.25 5.82
CA LEU A 155 -6.23 5.96 4.62
C LEU A 155 -7.75 6.14 4.59
N CYS A 156 -8.54 5.10 4.90
CA CYS A 156 -10.01 5.21 4.91
C CYS A 156 -10.56 6.13 6.02
N CYS A 157 -9.76 6.45 7.05
CA CYS A 157 -10.20 7.37 8.10
C CYS A 157 -10.15 8.84 7.67
N TRP A 158 -9.63 9.16 6.48
CA TRP A 158 -9.50 10.53 5.99
C TRP A 158 -10.81 11.07 5.41
N ASP A 159 -11.49 10.26 4.61
CA ASP A 159 -12.75 10.63 3.93
C ASP A 159 -13.87 11.02 4.90
N ILE A 160 -13.77 10.59 6.16
CA ILE A 160 -14.78 10.85 7.19
C ILE A 160 -14.66 12.28 7.75
N VAL A 161 -13.49 12.93 7.68
CA VAL A 161 -13.26 14.18 8.42
C VAL A 161 -13.34 15.45 7.56
N ASP A 162 -12.98 15.40 6.28
CA ASP A 162 -13.13 16.54 5.36
C ASP A 162 -14.60 16.87 5.02
N ARG A 163 -15.51 15.90 5.18
CA ARG A 163 -16.95 16.10 4.93
C ARG A 163 -17.74 16.70 6.09
N ASN A 164 -17.12 17.00 7.22
CA ASN A 164 -17.78 17.70 8.34
C ASN A 164 -17.87 19.23 8.16
N GLY A 165 -17.66 19.74 6.94
CA GLY A 165 -17.94 21.12 6.58
C GLY A 165 -19.44 21.43 6.54
N GLU A 166 -19.91 22.16 7.55
CA GLU A 166 -21.17 22.94 7.73
C GLU A 166 -22.54 22.35 7.36
N ASN A 167 -22.66 21.33 6.51
CA ASN A 167 -23.92 20.72 6.12
C ASN A 167 -23.86 19.23 6.48
N GLY A 168 -24.41 18.89 7.65
CA GLY A 168 -24.35 17.58 8.30
C GLY A 168 -25.08 16.44 7.59
N GLU A 169 -24.76 16.21 6.32
CA GLU A 169 -25.13 15.01 5.56
C GLU A 169 -23.83 14.30 5.20
N SER A 170 -23.25 13.59 6.18
CA SER A 170 -22.14 12.68 5.91
C SER A 170 -22.70 11.50 5.11
N GLU A 171 -22.60 11.56 3.79
CA GLU A 171 -22.56 10.33 3.00
C GLU A 171 -21.23 9.66 3.36
N ALA A 172 -21.25 8.86 4.43
CA ALA A 172 -20.18 7.93 4.73
C ALA A 172 -19.92 7.17 3.43
N TYR A 173 -18.68 7.20 2.95
CA TYR A 173 -18.28 6.45 1.76
C TYR A 173 -18.76 5.01 1.95
N SER A 174 -19.82 4.66 1.22
CA SER A 174 -20.50 3.37 1.28
C SER A 174 -20.05 2.59 0.05
N GLY A 175 -18.74 2.34 -0.04
CA GLY A 175 -18.14 1.63 -1.16
C GLY A 175 -17.69 0.24 -0.74
N ASP A 176 -16.75 0.19 0.20
CA ASP A 176 -16.01 -1.05 0.44
C ASP A 176 -16.29 -1.61 1.83
N GLU A 177 -16.65 -2.89 1.86
CA GLU A 177 -16.71 -3.65 3.11
C GLU A 177 -15.33 -3.60 3.78
N GLU A 178 -15.30 -3.40 5.10
CA GLU A 178 -14.04 -3.44 5.84
C GLU A 178 -13.33 -4.78 5.54
N PRO A 179 -12.04 -4.74 5.16
CA PRO A 179 -11.30 -5.94 4.81
C PRO A 179 -11.20 -6.90 6.00
N PRO A 180 -10.90 -8.19 5.75
CA PRO A 180 -10.75 -9.17 6.81
C PRO A 180 -9.74 -8.72 7.86
N VAL A 181 -10.14 -8.71 9.13
CA VAL A 181 -9.23 -8.33 10.22
C VAL A 181 -8.13 -9.39 10.37
N PRO A 182 -6.84 -9.05 10.16
CA PRO A 182 -5.78 -10.03 10.23
C PRO A 182 -5.55 -10.49 11.69
N PRO A 183 -5.11 -11.74 11.90
CA PRO A 183 -4.78 -12.23 13.22
C PRO A 183 -3.61 -11.44 13.83
N GLY A 184 -3.51 -11.43 15.16
CA GLY A 184 -2.35 -10.84 15.83
C GLY A 184 -2.29 -9.31 15.87
N LEU A 185 -3.35 -8.59 15.49
CA LEU A 185 -3.40 -7.11 15.51
C LEU A 185 -3.10 -6.46 16.88
N LYS A 186 -3.29 -7.21 17.98
CA LYS A 186 -2.97 -6.75 19.34
C LYS A 186 -1.48 -6.82 19.67
N GLN A 187 -0.69 -7.54 18.86
CA GLN A 187 0.75 -7.66 19.03
C GLN A 187 1.41 -6.46 18.35
N SER A 188 2.20 -5.70 19.10
CA SER A 188 2.97 -4.60 18.55
C SER A 188 4.18 -5.12 17.78
N HIS A 189 4.55 -4.40 16.73
CA HIS A 189 5.83 -4.54 16.07
C HIS A 189 6.34 -3.14 15.73
N PRO A 190 7.62 -2.81 15.96
CA PRO A 190 8.14 -1.46 15.72
C PRO A 190 7.82 -0.92 14.32
N SER A 191 7.99 -1.75 13.29
CA SER A 191 7.65 -1.39 11.90
C SER A 191 6.16 -1.14 11.66
N LEU A 192 5.26 -1.86 12.35
CA LEU A 192 3.82 -1.63 12.25
C LEU A 192 3.43 -0.31 12.91
N ASP A 193 4.03 -0.01 14.07
CA ASP A 193 3.84 1.25 14.76
C ASP A 193 4.44 2.42 13.94
N ARG A 194 5.59 2.20 13.28
CA ARG A 194 6.22 3.15 12.37
C ARG A 194 5.35 3.43 11.14
N LEU A 195 4.76 2.40 10.53
CA LEU A 195 3.84 2.56 9.41
C LEU A 195 2.61 3.38 9.83
N GLY A 196 2.02 3.03 10.97
CA GLY A 196 0.87 3.74 11.53
C GLY A 196 1.17 5.22 11.80
N ASN A 197 2.38 5.56 12.24
CA ASN A 197 2.81 6.96 12.42
C ASN A 197 3.08 7.67 11.10
N THR A 198 3.63 6.96 10.10
CA THR A 198 3.94 7.52 8.77
C THR A 198 2.67 7.92 8.02
N LEU A 199 1.62 7.11 8.15
CA LEU A 199 0.30 7.35 7.57
C LEU A 199 -0.63 8.15 8.49
N LYS A 200 -0.13 8.63 9.63
CA LYS A 200 -0.93 9.38 10.58
C LYS A 200 -1.18 10.78 10.04
N SER A 201 -2.42 11.04 9.67
CA SER A 201 -2.92 12.38 9.38
C SER A 201 -3.00 13.23 10.66
N THR A 202 -2.78 14.53 10.52
CA THR A 202 -3.00 15.56 11.56
C THR A 202 -4.43 15.55 12.10
N VAL A 203 -5.36 14.94 11.36
CA VAL A 203 -6.79 14.89 11.64
C VAL A 203 -7.19 13.60 12.39
N PHE A 204 -6.31 12.60 12.53
CA PHE A 204 -6.65 11.29 13.09
C PHE A 204 -5.94 10.92 14.41
N CYS A 205 -6.72 10.42 15.39
CA CYS A 205 -6.22 9.92 16.67
C CYS A 205 -6.22 8.37 16.73
N TRP A 206 -5.06 7.80 16.38
CA TRP A 206 -4.73 6.36 16.29
C TRP A 206 -5.12 5.48 17.49
N ARG A 207 -5.41 6.05 18.67
CA ARG A 207 -5.52 5.33 19.94
C ARG A 207 -6.86 4.61 20.17
N LEU A 208 -7.89 4.89 19.37
CA LEU A 208 -9.26 4.45 19.68
C LEU A 208 -9.66 3.10 19.06
N ARG A 209 -9.14 2.70 17.90
CA ARG A 209 -9.65 1.50 17.18
C ARG A 209 -9.03 0.15 17.60
N ARG A 210 -7.80 0.12 18.16
CA ARG A 210 -7.19 -1.14 18.69
C ARG A 210 -8.01 -1.79 19.83
N LYS A 211 -8.85 -1.02 20.53
CA LYS A 211 -9.59 -1.49 21.71
C LYS A 211 -10.96 -2.10 21.39
N ASP A 212 -11.55 -1.83 20.23
CA ASP A 212 -12.97 -2.12 20.00
C ASP A 212 -13.19 -3.19 18.91
N GLN A 213 -12.70 -4.40 19.17
CA GLN A 213 -12.91 -5.58 18.30
C GLN A 213 -14.35 -6.14 18.30
N ARG A 214 -15.35 -5.45 18.88
CA ARG A 214 -16.68 -6.07 19.15
C ARG A 214 -17.81 -5.69 18.19
N LYS A 215 -17.62 -4.80 17.22
CA LYS A 215 -18.76 -4.26 16.44
C LYS A 215 -18.82 -4.52 14.94
N CYS A 216 -17.80 -5.10 14.31
CA CYS A 216 -17.89 -5.46 12.89
C CYS A 216 -18.44 -6.88 12.72
N LYS A 217 -19.77 -7.02 12.75
CA LYS A 217 -20.47 -8.23 12.28
C LYS A 217 -20.99 -7.99 10.86
N THR A 218 -20.23 -8.49 9.89
CA THR A 218 -20.63 -9.18 8.64
C THR A 218 -22.00 -8.90 8.02
N HIS A 219 -22.00 -8.53 6.73
CA HIS A 219 -23.06 -8.87 5.77
C HIS A 219 -22.47 -9.38 4.44
N ARG A 220 -21.85 -10.57 4.45
CA ARG A 220 -21.48 -11.27 3.21
C ARG A 220 -22.76 -11.74 2.51
N LEU A 221 -23.20 -11.03 1.46
CA LEU A 221 -24.21 -11.52 0.52
C LEU A 221 -23.55 -11.88 -0.81
N ALA A 222 -23.79 -13.12 -1.23
CA ALA A 222 -23.14 -13.82 -2.33
C ALA A 222 -23.31 -13.11 -3.68
N ARG A 223 -22.21 -12.93 -4.42
CA ARG A 223 -22.25 -12.67 -5.86
C ARG A 223 -22.70 -13.95 -6.57
N SER A 224 -23.99 -14.06 -6.90
CA SER A 224 -24.46 -15.03 -7.89
C SER A 224 -24.14 -14.53 -9.29
N THR A 225 -23.35 -15.30 -10.01
CA THR A 225 -23.07 -15.14 -11.45
C THR A 225 -24.37 -15.08 -12.26
N SER A 226 -24.65 -13.95 -12.90
CA SER A 226 -25.68 -13.86 -13.94
C SER A 226 -25.11 -14.33 -15.27
N THR A 227 -25.41 -15.55 -15.68
CA THR A 227 -25.23 -16.00 -17.06
C THR A 227 -26.57 -15.81 -17.78
N ASN A 228 -26.70 -14.72 -18.54
CA ASN A 228 -27.78 -14.56 -19.52
C ASN A 228 -27.45 -15.43 -20.75
N GLY A 229 -28.33 -16.39 -21.04
CA GLY A 229 -28.21 -17.29 -22.19
C GLY A 229 -29.56 -17.85 -22.63
N LEU A 230 -30.33 -17.01 -23.32
CA LEU A 230 -31.26 -17.32 -24.41
C LEU A 230 -32.18 -18.57 -24.29
N SER A 231 -33.46 -18.26 -24.11
CA SER A 231 -34.63 -19.09 -24.41
C SER A 231 -34.62 -19.66 -25.85
N LEU A 232 -34.79 -20.97 -25.99
CA LEU A 232 -35.45 -21.56 -27.15
C LEU A 232 -36.31 -22.76 -26.72
N ALA A 233 -37.59 -22.67 -27.09
CA ALA A 233 -38.67 -23.60 -26.79
C ALA A 233 -38.54 -24.92 -27.55
N ALA A 234 -38.85 -26.05 -26.89
CA ALA A 234 -39.39 -27.23 -27.56
C ALA A 234 -40.07 -28.22 -26.57
N SER A 235 -41.36 -28.46 -26.84
CA SER A 235 -42.16 -29.67 -26.62
C SER A 235 -42.15 -30.37 -25.25
N ARG A 236 -43.28 -30.22 -24.53
CA ARG A 236 -43.77 -31.18 -23.53
C ARG A 236 -44.48 -32.34 -24.23
N SER A 237 -43.98 -33.56 -24.08
CA SER A 237 -44.78 -34.79 -24.24
C SER A 237 -45.07 -35.36 -22.86
N TRP A 238 -46.36 -35.39 -22.50
CA TRP A 238 -46.88 -36.07 -21.32
C TRP A 238 -46.84 -37.59 -21.52
N VAL A 239 -46.28 -38.33 -20.56
CA VAL A 239 -46.55 -39.76 -20.35
C VAL A 239 -47.11 -39.92 -18.94
N LYS A 240 -48.33 -40.46 -18.85
CA LYS A 240 -49.04 -40.84 -17.63
C LYS A 240 -48.38 -42.05 -16.95
N ARG A 241 -48.36 -42.05 -15.63
CA ARG A 241 -48.99 -43.10 -14.83
C ARG A 241 -50.05 -42.44 -13.96
#